data_AF-A0A3B9YU12-F1
#
_entry.id   AF-A0A3B9YU12-F1
#
_cell.length_a   1.000
_cell.length_b   1.000
_cell.length_c   1.000
_cell.angle_alpha   90.00
_cell.angle_beta   90.00
_cell.angle_gamma   90.00
#
_symmetry.space_group_name_H-M   'P 1'
#
loop_
_entity.id
_entity.type
_entity.pdbx_description
1 polymer ?
#
loop_
_entity_poly.entity_id
_entity_poly.type
_entity_poly.pdbx_seq_one_letter_code
_entity_poly.pdbx_strand_id
1 'polypeptide(L)'
;MIAQGLARPVSQAFASLGPPIAAASIAQVHQARIDGPDGNARTVAVKVLRPGVAVAFQRDLEAFAAAARWAVWLKPSLTRLKPLAVVDTLARSVAMELDLRMEAAAANEMAEAFAGDVEFRVPP
;
A
#
# COMPACT_ATOMS: atom_id res chain seq x y z
N MET A 1 -10.49 -8.75 -5.41
CA MET A 1 -9.38 -7.97 -4.85
C MET A 1 -8.39 -7.48 -5.91
N ILE A 2 -7.64 -8.36 -6.58
CA ILE A 2 -6.75 -7.96 -7.70
C ILE A 2 -7.57 -7.39 -8.87
N ALA A 3 -8.66 -8.08 -9.23
CA ALA A 3 -9.57 -7.64 -10.28
C ALA A 3 -10.21 -6.26 -10.06
N GLN A 4 -10.35 -5.81 -8.80
CA GLN A 4 -10.98 -4.51 -8.47
C GLN A 4 -10.02 -3.34 -8.71
N GLY A 5 -8.71 -3.58 -8.70
CA GLY A 5 -7.69 -2.57 -9.00
C GLY A 5 -7.31 -2.50 -10.47
N LEU A 6 -7.89 -3.36 -11.33
CA LEU A 6 -7.56 -3.43 -12.75
C LEU A 6 -8.73 -2.87 -13.58
N ALA A 7 -8.39 -2.11 -14.62
CA ALA A 7 -9.36 -1.66 -15.62
C ALA A 7 -9.81 -2.78 -16.58
N ARG A 8 -9.29 -4.00 -16.43
CA ARG A 8 -9.54 -5.16 -17.28
C ARG A 8 -9.52 -6.46 -16.47
N PRO A 9 -10.09 -7.57 -16.98
CA PRO A 9 -10.02 -8.87 -16.33
C PRO A 9 -8.58 -9.31 -16.03
N VAL A 10 -8.37 -10.00 -14.92
CA VAL A 10 -7.05 -10.50 -14.49
C VAL A 10 -6.39 -11.36 -15.57
N SER A 11 -7.18 -12.20 -16.26
CA SER A 11 -6.71 -13.05 -17.36
C SER A 11 -6.27 -12.30 -18.61
N GLN A 12 -6.66 -11.02 -18.76
CA GLN A 12 -6.20 -10.14 -19.84
C GLN A 12 -5.05 -9.24 -19.40
N ALA A 13 -4.77 -9.15 -18.10
CA ALA A 13 -3.67 -8.38 -17.54
C ALA A 13 -2.40 -9.22 -17.34
N PHE A 14 -2.56 -10.50 -17.03
CA PHE A 14 -1.46 -11.42 -16.71
C PHE A 14 -1.61 -12.75 -17.45
N ALA A 15 -0.52 -13.22 -18.05
CA ALA A 15 -0.41 -14.57 -18.60
C ALA A 15 -0.43 -15.63 -17.48
N SER A 16 0.15 -15.32 -16.31
CA SER A 16 -0.02 -16.11 -15.09
C SER A 16 0.14 -15.26 -13.84
N LEU A 17 -0.50 -15.69 -12.75
CA LEU A 17 -0.46 -15.03 -11.46
C LEU A 17 -0.38 -16.08 -10.36
N GLY A 18 0.73 -16.09 -9.62
CA GLY A 18 1.00 -17.06 -8.56
C GLY A 18 0.36 -16.71 -7.22
N PRO A 19 0.49 -17.62 -6.22
CA PRO A 19 0.15 -17.31 -4.84
C PRO A 19 1.01 -16.14 -4.29
N PRO A 20 0.61 -15.52 -3.17
CA PRO A 20 1.43 -14.49 -2.55
C PRO A 20 2.77 -15.10 -2.09
N ILE A 21 3.86 -14.41 -2.42
CA ILE A 21 5.24 -14.85 -2.13
C ILE A 21 5.91 -14.00 -1.05
N ALA A 22 5.41 -12.78 -0.80
CA ALA A 22 5.92 -11.89 0.23
C ALA A 22 4.82 -11.02 0.82
N ALA A 23 5.03 -10.59 2.07
CA ALA A 23 4.19 -9.63 2.76
C ALA A 23 4.87 -8.25 2.75
N ALA A 24 4.09 -7.21 2.51
CA ALA A 24 4.45 -5.82 2.76
C ALA A 24 3.47 -5.24 3.79
N SER A 25 3.80 -4.10 4.43
CA SER A 25 3.03 -3.46 5.51
C SER A 25 1.52 -3.79 5.48
N ILE A 26 0.80 -3.24 4.48
CA ILE A 26 -0.65 -3.42 4.30
C ILE A 26 -1.01 -4.23 3.05
N ALA A 27 -0.01 -4.83 2.41
CA ALA A 27 -0.10 -5.43 1.09
C ALA A 27 0.52 -6.83 1.05
N GLN A 28 0.32 -7.51 -0.06
CA GLN A 28 0.93 -8.78 -0.39
C GLN A 28 1.50 -8.68 -1.81
N VAL A 29 2.59 -9.40 -2.06
CA VAL A 29 3.26 -9.42 -3.36
C VAL A 29 3.09 -10.80 -3.98
N HIS A 30 2.70 -10.82 -5.24
CA HIS A 30 2.57 -12.01 -6.06
C HIS A 30 3.62 -12.00 -7.17
N GLN A 31 4.15 -13.16 -7.52
CA GLN A 31 4.87 -13.31 -8.77
C GLN A 31 3.86 -13.48 -9.91
N ALA A 32 4.05 -12.75 -11.01
CA ALA A 32 3.21 -12.88 -12.20
C ALA A 32 4.04 -12.88 -13.48
N ARG A 33 3.42 -13.27 -14.59
CA ARG A 33 3.95 -13.11 -15.94
C ARG A 33 3.02 -12.22 -16.76
N ILE A 34 3.60 -11.28 -17.51
CA ILE A 34 2.90 -10.43 -18.47
C ILE A 34 3.47 -10.63 -19.87
N ASP A 35 2.66 -10.47 -20.89
CA ASP A 35 3.13 -10.50 -22.28
C ASP A 35 3.85 -9.20 -22.61
N GLY A 36 5.09 -9.31 -23.09
CA GLY A 36 5.89 -8.19 -23.55
C GLY A 36 5.41 -7.67 -24.90
N PRO A 37 5.74 -6.41 -25.25
CA PRO A 37 5.40 -5.83 -26.55
C PRO A 37 6.02 -6.56 -27.74
N ASP A 38 7.08 -7.34 -27.50
CA ASP A 38 7.80 -8.20 -28.44
C ASP A 38 7.26 -9.64 -28.47
N GLY A 39 6.17 -9.94 -27.75
CA GLY A 39 5.59 -11.27 -27.60
C GLY A 39 6.28 -12.15 -26.56
N ASN A 40 7.34 -11.66 -25.91
CA ASN A 40 8.07 -12.39 -24.87
C ASN A 40 7.46 -12.19 -23.49
N ALA A 41 7.24 -13.26 -22.74
CA ALA A 41 6.66 -13.17 -21.41
C ALA A 41 7.69 -12.69 -20.36
N ARG A 42 7.38 -11.59 -19.66
CA ARG A 42 8.21 -10.98 -18.61
C ARG A 42 7.69 -11.34 -17.22
N THR A 43 8.60 -11.61 -16.29
CA THR A 43 8.26 -11.83 -14.87
C THR A 43 8.15 -10.48 -14.16
N VAL A 44 7.07 -10.28 -13.40
CA VAL A 44 6.82 -9.06 -12.62
C VAL A 44 6.39 -9.38 -11.19
N ALA A 45 6.62 -8.44 -10.29
CA ALA A 45 6.08 -8.47 -8.94
C ALA A 45 4.79 -7.63 -8.90
N VAL A 46 3.68 -8.24 -8.46
CA VAL A 46 2.38 -7.60 -8.37
C VAL A 46 2.05 -7.37 -6.91
N LYS A 47 2.16 -6.11 -6.46
CA LYS A 47 1.78 -5.69 -5.11
C LYS A 47 0.29 -5.36 -5.07
N VAL A 48 -0.41 -5.91 -4.09
CA VAL A 48 -1.86 -5.78 -3.92
C VAL A 48 -2.14 -5.55 -2.45
N LEU A 49 -3.06 -4.64 -2.12
CA LEU A 49 -3.53 -4.49 -0.73
C LEU A 49 -4.03 -5.84 -0.18
N ARG A 50 -4.04 -6.00 1.15
CA ARG A 50 -4.63 -7.19 1.79
C ARG A 50 -6.15 -7.11 1.87
N PRO A 51 -6.89 -8.23 1.69
CA PRO A 51 -8.35 -8.21 1.71
C PRO A 51 -8.89 -7.57 2.98
N GLY A 52 -9.81 -6.60 2.83
CA GLY A 52 -10.45 -5.94 3.96
C GLY A 52 -9.57 -4.96 4.75
N VAL A 53 -8.34 -4.69 4.32
CA VAL A 53 -7.40 -3.86 5.09
C VAL A 53 -7.91 -2.44 5.35
N ALA A 54 -8.58 -1.82 4.37
CA ALA A 54 -9.17 -0.49 4.54
C ALA A 54 -10.26 -0.47 5.62
N VAL A 55 -11.10 -1.51 5.66
CA VAL A 55 -12.16 -1.66 6.67
C VAL A 55 -11.57 -1.93 8.05
N ALA A 56 -10.54 -2.76 8.14
CA ALA A 56 -9.83 -3.01 9.39
C ALA A 56 -9.24 -1.71 9.95
N PHE A 57 -8.54 -0.93 9.12
CA PHE A 57 -7.98 0.35 9.55
C PHE A 57 -9.03 1.36 9.99
N GLN A 58 -10.15 1.45 9.27
CA GLN A 58 -11.24 2.34 9.69
C GLN A 58 -11.72 1.98 11.11
N ARG A 59 -11.91 0.70 11.39
CA ARG A 59 -12.32 0.23 12.73
C ARG A 59 -11.27 0.54 13.80
N ASP A 60 -9.99 0.37 13.49
CA ASP A 60 -8.90 0.68 14.42
C ASP A 60 -8.82 2.18 14.72
N LEU A 61 -8.98 3.04 13.71
CA LEU A 61 -9.01 4.49 13.89
C LEU A 61 -10.21 4.95 14.74
N GLU A 62 -11.38 4.35 14.54
CA GLU A 62 -12.56 4.60 15.38
C GLU A 62 -12.31 4.20 16.85
N ALA A 63 -11.67 3.04 17.07
CA ALA A 63 -11.28 2.59 18.40
C ALA A 63 -10.26 3.53 19.05
N PHE A 64 -9.25 4.00 18.31
CA PHE A 64 -8.28 4.97 18.81
C PHE A 64 -8.91 6.32 19.13
N ALA A 65 -9.84 6.80 18.30
CA ALA A 65 -10.58 8.04 18.57
C ALA A 65 -11.46 7.91 19.84
N ALA A 66 -12.07 6.75 20.07
CA ALA A 66 -12.79 6.47 21.31
C ALA A 66 -11.84 6.47 22.53
N ALA A 67 -10.71 5.76 22.43
CA ALA A 67 -9.70 5.70 23.48
C ALA A 67 -9.11 7.09 23.80
N ALA A 68 -8.84 7.90 22.78
CA ALA A 68 -8.35 9.27 22.94
C ALA A 68 -9.36 10.16 23.69
N ARG A 69 -10.66 10.04 23.38
CA ARG A 69 -11.73 10.76 24.09
C ARG A 69 -11.82 10.32 25.55
N TRP A 70 -11.75 9.01 25.80
CA TRP A 70 -11.78 8.46 27.16
C TRP A 70 -10.56 8.88 27.98
N ALA A 71 -9.37 8.88 27.38
CA ALA A 71 -8.15 9.32 28.05
C ALA A 71 -8.25 10.78 28.52
N VAL A 72 -8.76 11.68 27.67
CA VAL A 72 -8.95 13.09 28.03
C VAL A 72 -10.04 13.24 29.10
N TRP A 73 -11.12 12.48 29.00
CA TRP A 73 -12.20 12.49 29.99
C TRP A 73 -11.72 12.02 31.37
N LEU A 74 -10.95 10.92 31.44
CA LEU A 74 -10.39 10.39 32.68
C LEU A 74 -9.28 11.29 33.26
N LYS A 75 -8.46 11.90 32.39
CA LYS A 75 -7.33 12.74 32.79
C LYS A 75 -7.25 13.99 31.92
N PRO A 76 -7.93 15.09 32.31
CA PRO A 76 -7.95 16.33 31.53
C PRO A 76 -6.57 16.94 31.24
N SER A 77 -5.56 16.62 32.06
CA SER A 77 -4.18 17.04 31.80
C SER A 77 -3.55 16.40 30.56
N LEU A 78 -4.17 15.39 29.94
CA LEU A 78 -3.72 14.80 28.67
C LEU A 78 -4.13 15.63 27.44
N THR A 79 -5.04 16.61 27.57
CA THR A 79 -5.46 17.48 26.45
C THR A 79 -4.28 18.16 25.76
N ARG A 80 -3.24 18.53 26.52
CA ARG A 80 -2.00 19.15 26.01
C ARG A 80 -1.16 18.23 25.12
N LEU A 81 -1.36 16.90 25.19
CA LEU A 81 -0.76 15.94 24.26
C LEU A 81 -1.54 15.82 22.93
N LYS A 82 -2.73 16.44 22.85
CA LYS A 82 -3.61 16.42 21.68
C LYS A 82 -3.84 15.01 21.13
N PRO A 83 -4.28 14.02 21.95
CA PRO A 83 -4.37 12.62 21.53
C PRO A 83 -5.29 12.42 20.31
N LEU A 84 -6.36 13.22 20.17
CA LEU A 84 -7.20 13.20 18.96
C LEU A 84 -6.44 13.65 17.71
N ALA A 85 -5.60 14.68 17.80
CA ALA A 85 -4.78 15.13 16.68
C ALA A 85 -3.72 14.08 16.28
N VAL A 86 -3.25 13.26 17.23
CA VAL A 86 -2.39 12.12 16.94
C VAL A 86 -3.16 11.07 16.13
N VAL A 87 -4.38 10.74 16.52
CA VAL A 87 -5.25 9.83 15.76
C VAL A 87 -5.53 10.37 14.35
N ASP A 88 -5.82 11.66 14.21
CA ASP A 88 -6.03 12.29 12.89
C ASP A 88 -4.78 12.22 12.01
N THR A 89 -3.59 12.33 12.61
CA THR A 89 -2.33 12.22 11.89
C THR A 89 -2.09 10.78 11.41
N LEU A 90 -2.38 9.79 12.26
CA LEU A 90 -2.36 8.38 11.88
C LEU A 90 -3.34 8.10 10.75
N ALA A 91 -4.57 8.63 10.83
CA ALA A 91 -5.58 8.47 9.80
C ALA A 91 -5.10 8.97 8.43
N ARG A 92 -4.48 10.16 8.39
CA ARG A 92 -3.88 10.70 7.16
C ARG A 92 -2.73 9.85 6.64
N SER A 93 -1.85 9.36 7.52
CA SER A 93 -0.73 8.51 7.14
C SER A 93 -1.21 7.21 6.49
N VAL A 94 -2.15 6.52 7.13
CA VAL A 94 -2.71 5.26 6.63
C VAL A 94 -3.48 5.46 5.33
N ALA A 95 -4.21 6.57 5.19
CA ALA A 95 -4.88 6.90 3.93
C ALA A 95 -3.91 7.03 2.76
N MET A 96 -2.70 7.56 2.99
CA MET A 96 -1.65 7.59 1.97
C MET A 96 -1.10 6.20 1.67
N GLU A 97 -0.91 5.34 2.67
CA GLU A 97 -0.43 3.96 2.44
C GLU A 97 -1.42 3.12 1.62
N LEU A 98 -2.73 3.36 1.76
CA LEU A 98 -3.77 2.67 0.99
C LEU A 98 -3.73 3.00 -0.51
N ASP A 99 -3.05 4.06 -0.92
CA ASP A 99 -2.90 4.43 -2.33
C ASP A 99 -1.50 4.09 -2.87
N LEU A 100 -1.39 2.91 -3.48
CA LEU A 100 -0.14 2.42 -4.06
C LEU A 100 0.34 3.25 -5.27
N ARG A 101 -0.45 4.19 -5.79
CA ARG A 101 -0.03 5.05 -6.91
C ARG A 101 1.09 6.01 -6.53
N MET A 102 1.10 6.47 -5.28
CA MET A 102 2.18 7.31 -4.77
C MET A 102 3.50 6.53 -4.69
N GLU A 103 3.45 5.27 -4.24
CA GLU A 103 4.61 4.38 -4.24
C GLU A 103 5.10 4.08 -5.66
N ALA A 104 4.18 3.87 -6.62
CA ALA A 104 4.53 3.67 -8.02
C ALA A 104 5.21 4.91 -8.64
N ALA A 105 4.72 6.11 -8.34
CA ALA A 105 5.34 7.35 -8.80
C ALA A 105 6.75 7.52 -8.23
N ALA A 106 6.92 7.34 -6.91
CA ALA A 106 8.22 7.40 -6.26
C ALA A 106 9.20 6.34 -6.79
N ALA A 107 8.73 5.13 -7.08
CA ALA A 107 9.54 4.08 -7.69
C ALA A 107 10.00 4.46 -9.11
N ASN A 108 9.13 5.09 -9.91
CA ASN A 108 9.50 5.56 -11.25
C ASN A 108 10.53 6.71 -11.19
N GLU A 109 10.33 7.69 -10.30
CA GLU A 109 11.32 8.75 -10.08
C GLU A 109 12.68 8.17 -9.63
N MET A 110 12.67 7.17 -8.75
CA MET A 110 13.87 6.48 -8.32
C MET A 110 14.52 5.71 -9.49
N ALA A 111 13.73 5.08 -10.36
CA ALA A 111 14.25 4.39 -11.55
C ALA A 111 14.94 5.34 -12.52
N GLU A 112 14.39 6.53 -12.71
CA GLU A 112 15.01 7.59 -13.53
C GLU A 112 16.30 8.13 -12.87
N ALA A 113 16.27 8.37 -11.57
CA ALA A 113 17.42 8.90 -10.83
C ALA A 113 18.63 7.95 -10.83
N PHE A 114 18.39 6.63 -10.81
CA PHE A 114 19.44 5.60 -10.83
C PHE A 114 19.65 4.98 -12.22
N ALA A 115 19.18 5.63 -13.28
CA ALA A 115 19.37 5.14 -14.64
C ALA A 115 20.85 5.08 -15.03
N GLY A 116 21.36 3.87 -15.27
CA GLY A 116 22.77 3.64 -15.64
C GLY A 116 23.73 3.55 -14.46
N ASP A 117 23.22 3.58 -13.23
CA ASP A 117 24.02 3.32 -12.03
C ASP A 117 24.53 1.86 -12.04
N VAL A 118 25.78 1.66 -11.62
CA VAL A 118 26.46 0.36 -11.64
C VAL A 118 26.30 -0.42 -10.33
N GLU A 119 25.95 0.25 -9.24
CA GLU A 119 25.75 -0.34 -7.92
C GLU A 119 24.25 -0.57 -7.63
N PHE A 120 23.39 0.33 -8.09
CA PHE A 120 21.96 0.30 -7.82
C PHE A 120 21.13 0.00 -9.06
N ARG A 121 20.22 -0.97 -8.95
CA ARG A 121 19.22 -1.25 -9.96
C ARG A 121 17.83 -1.12 -9.38
N VAL A 122 17.05 -0.21 -9.94
CA VAL A 122 15.63 -0.05 -9.62
C VAL A 122 14.82 -0.69 -10.75
N PRO A 123 13.89 -1.61 -10.44
CA PRO A 123 13.04 -2.20 -11.47
C PRO A 123 12.08 -1.15 -12.04
N PRO A 124 11.88 -1.12 -13.37
CA PRO A 124 10.92 -0.24 -14.03
C PRO A 124 9.47 -0.70 -13.83
#